data_AF-A0A957EXD4-F1
#
_entry.id   AF-A0A957EXD4-F1
#
_cell.length_a   1.000
_cell.length_b   1.000
_cell.length_c   1.000
_cell.angle_alpha   90.00
_cell.angle_beta   90.00
_cell.angle_gamma   90.00
#
_symmetry.space_group_name_H-M   'P 1'
#
loop_
_entity.id
_entity.type
_entity.pdbx_description
1 polymer ?
#
loop_
_entity_poly.entity_id
_entity_poly.type
_entity_poly.pdbx_seq_one_letter_code
_entity_poly.pdbx_strand_id
1 'polypeptide(L)' 'WPEIEDLHGQGKWDFSTNGNYWAGKLGIPNIGFGPGNEIYAHAVNEHVPLKDVVEATKFYALLPVFVKKGIGD' A
#
# COMPACT_ATOMS: atom_id res chain seq x y z
N TRP A 1 -10.16 -13.28 8.02
CA TRP A 1 -11.59 -13.08 7.70
C TRP A 1 -11.88 -13.84 6.42
N PRO A 2 -13.05 -14.46 6.23
CA PRO A 2 -13.31 -15.24 5.01
C PRO A 2 -13.10 -14.34 3.80
N GLU A 3 -12.60 -14.91 2.72
CA GLU A 3 -12.24 -14.31 1.44
C GLU A 3 -13.37 -13.43 0.88
N ILE A 4 -13.55 -12.23 1.42
CA ILE A 4 -14.24 -11.16 0.70
C ILE A 4 -13.22 -10.75 -0.33
N GLU A 5 -13.38 -11.29 -1.55
CA GLU A 5 -12.80 -10.70 -2.74
C GLU A 5 -13.22 -9.23 -2.73
N ASP A 6 -12.29 -8.38 -2.32
CA ASP A 6 -12.44 -6.95 -2.47
C ASP A 6 -12.66 -6.69 -3.96
N LEU A 7 -13.88 -6.27 -4.31
CA LEU A 7 -14.33 -5.94 -5.65
C LEU A 7 -13.47 -4.89 -6.38
N HIS A 8 -12.56 -4.23 -5.68
CA HIS A 8 -11.61 -3.24 -6.20
C HIS A 8 -10.14 -3.60 -5.94
N GLY A 9 -9.84 -4.74 -5.31
CA GLY A 9 -8.48 -5.16 -4.96
C GLY A 9 -7.76 -4.26 -3.94
N GLN A 10 -8.48 -3.41 -3.22
CA GLN A 10 -7.99 -2.52 -2.16
C GLN A 10 -7.93 -3.23 -0.80
N GLY A 11 -7.18 -4.34 -0.75
CA GLY A 11 -7.01 -5.10 0.47
C GLY A 11 -6.51 -4.22 1.62
N LYS A 12 -6.86 -4.59 2.86
CA LYS A 12 -6.27 -4.01 4.07
C LYS A 12 -5.14 -4.91 4.55
N TRP A 13 -4.10 -4.33 5.12
CA TRP A 13 -3.14 -5.14 5.87
C TRP A 13 -3.73 -5.60 7.21
N ASP A 14 -3.41 -6.82 7.64
CA ASP A 14 -3.83 -7.37 8.94
C ASP A 14 -2.92 -6.92 10.10
N PHE A 15 -1.92 -6.08 9.82
CA PHE A 15 -1.05 -5.43 10.80
C PHE A 15 -1.16 -3.89 10.75
N SER A 16 -0.66 -3.24 11.80
CA SER A 16 -0.66 -1.78 11.92
C SER A 16 0.51 -1.15 11.17
N THR A 17 0.27 0.01 10.56
CA THR A 17 1.31 0.87 9.99
C THR A 17 1.22 2.27 10.56
N ASN A 18 2.23 3.11 10.31
CA ASN A 18 2.19 4.53 10.65
C ASN A 18 1.00 5.25 10.00
N GLY A 19 0.45 4.72 8.89
CA GLY A 19 -0.75 5.24 8.21
C GLY A 19 -1.97 5.37 9.13
N ASN A 20 -2.13 4.47 10.10
CA ASN A 20 -3.23 4.53 11.07
C ASN A 20 -3.16 5.78 11.95
N TYR A 21 -1.97 6.23 12.33
CA TYR A 21 -1.81 7.48 13.08
C TYR A 21 -2.14 8.70 12.20
N TRP A 22 -1.60 8.75 10.99
CA TRP A 22 -1.83 9.87 10.07
C TRP A 22 -3.32 10.04 9.72
N ALA A 23 -3.99 8.97 9.32
CA ALA A 23 -5.41 9.00 8.97
C ALA A 23 -6.30 9.16 10.22
N GLY A 24 -6.01 8.40 11.28
CA GLY A 24 -6.89 8.33 12.45
C GLY A 24 -6.73 9.49 13.43
N LYS A 25 -5.50 9.89 13.76
CA LYS A 25 -5.24 10.97 14.74
C LYS A 25 -5.09 12.33 14.11
N LEU A 26 -4.44 12.42 12.95
CA LEU A 26 -4.16 13.69 12.31
C LEU A 26 -5.12 14.03 11.16
N GLY A 27 -5.99 13.10 10.78
CA GLY A 27 -6.96 13.32 9.70
C GLY A 27 -6.31 13.51 8.31
N ILE A 28 -5.05 13.11 8.14
CA ILE A 28 -4.31 13.23 6.89
C ILE A 28 -4.57 11.97 6.05
N PRO A 29 -5.25 12.10 4.89
CA PRO A 29 -5.50 10.96 4.00
C PRO A 29 -4.17 10.34 3.54
N ASN A 30 -4.06 9.02 3.58
CA ASN A 30 -2.88 8.29 3.13
C ASN A 30 -3.27 6.92 2.56
N ILE A 31 -2.38 6.39 1.73
CA ILE A 31 -2.48 5.04 1.17
C ILE A 31 -1.21 4.25 1.54
N GLY A 32 -1.39 2.95 1.78
CA GLY A 32 -0.30 1.99 1.86
C GLY A 32 -0.19 1.23 0.54
N PHE A 33 1.00 1.19 -0.04
CA PHE A 33 1.25 0.44 -1.27
C PHE A 33 2.70 -0.05 -1.26
N GLY A 34 2.96 -1.27 -1.72
CA GLY A 34 4.30 -1.85 -1.70
C GLY A 34 4.32 -3.25 -2.29
N PRO A 35 5.51 -3.78 -2.61
CA PRO A 35 5.66 -5.12 -3.16
C PRO A 35 5.56 -6.20 -2.08
N GLY A 36 5.15 -7.41 -2.49
CA GLY A 36 5.13 -8.59 -1.62
C GLY A 36 3.78 -8.89 -0.99
N ASN A 37 3.72 -10.03 -0.30
CA ASN A 37 2.53 -10.50 0.39
C ASN A 37 2.73 -10.37 1.90
N GLU A 38 1.77 -9.75 2.58
CA GLU A 38 1.82 -9.49 4.02
C GLU A 38 2.04 -10.73 4.89
N ILE A 39 1.64 -11.91 4.42
CA ILE A 39 1.80 -13.16 5.18
C ILE A 39 3.28 -13.52 5.42
N TYR A 40 4.20 -12.97 4.62
CA TYR A 40 5.64 -13.19 4.75
C TYR A 40 6.33 -12.08 5.53
N ALA A 41 5.64 -11.00 5.88
CA ALA A 41 6.22 -9.95 6.68
C ALA A 41 6.56 -10.49 8.08
N HIS A 42 7.77 -10.20 8.57
CA HIS A 42 8.29 -10.68 9.85
C HIS A 42 8.42 -12.22 9.96
N ALA A 43 8.37 -12.94 8.84
CA ALA A 43 8.59 -14.39 8.81
C ALA A 43 10.09 -14.72 8.73
N VAL A 44 10.49 -15.91 9.19
CA VAL A 44 11.90 -16.37 9.13
C VAL A 44 12.42 -16.42 7.69
N ASN A 45 11.55 -16.76 6.74
CA ASN A 45 11.83 -16.82 5.32
C ASN A 45 11.18 -15.65 4.57
N GLU A 46 11.16 -14.46 5.16
CA GLU A 46 10.67 -13.24 4.51
C GLU A 46 11.31 -13.08 3.12
N HIS A 47 10.45 -12.92 2.11
CA HIS A 47 10.86 -12.75 0.73
C HIS A 47 9.82 -11.95 -0.04
N VAL A 48 10.26 -11.41 -1.17
CA VAL A 48 9.41 -10.61 -2.07
C VAL A 48 9.64 -11.08 -3.51
N PRO A 49 8.59 -11.30 -4.31
CA PRO A 49 8.75 -11.58 -5.72
C PRO A 49 9.39 -10.38 -6.44
N LEU A 50 10.47 -10.61 -7.21
CA LEU A 50 11.15 -9.54 -7.94
C LEU A 50 10.22 -8.79 -8.90
N LYS A 51 9.24 -9.50 -9.47
CA LYS A 51 8.21 -8.89 -10.32
C LYS A 51 7.45 -7.79 -9.57
N ASP A 52 7.03 -8.06 -8.34
CA ASP A 52 6.27 -7.10 -7.53
C ASP A 52 7.10 -5.87 -7.22
N VAL A 53 8.41 -6.03 -6.97
CA VAL A 53 9.33 -4.91 -6.77
C VAL A 53 9.37 -3.99 -8.00
N VAL A 54 9.44 -4.58 -9.20
CA VAL A 54 9.43 -3.83 -10.46
C VAL A 54 8.09 -3.13 -10.68
N GLU A 55 6.96 -3.80 -10.44
CA GLU A 55 5.63 -3.19 -10.58
C GLU A 55 5.40 -2.06 -9.56
N ALA A 56 5.81 -2.26 -8.31
CA ALA A 56 5.70 -1.23 -7.29
C ALA A 56 6.55 0.00 -7.63
N THR A 57 7.74 -0.23 -8.19
CA THR A 57 8.62 0.85 -8.68
C THR A 57 7.96 1.65 -9.80
N LYS A 58 7.31 0.98 -10.76
CA LYS A 58 6.57 1.66 -11.85
C LYS A 58 5.45 2.54 -11.29
N PHE A 59 4.69 2.05 -10.30
CA PHE A 59 3.65 2.84 -9.65
C PHE A 59 4.24 4.12 -9.05
N TYR A 60 5.28 4.02 -8.23
CA TYR A 60 5.90 5.20 -7.60
C TYR A 60 6.54 6.16 -8.60
N ALA A 61 7.11 5.66 -9.71
CA ALA A 61 7.65 6.49 -10.77
C ALA A 61 6.55 7.30 -11.49
N LEU A 62 5.37 6.72 -11.65
CA LEU A 62 4.23 7.36 -12.31
C LEU A 62 3.37 8.21 -11.35
N LEU A 63 3.38 7.92 -10.06
CA LEU A 63 2.52 8.58 -9.06
C LEU A 63 2.58 10.12 -9.12
N PRO A 64 3.75 10.78 -9.22
CA PRO A 64 3.81 12.24 -9.32
C PRO A 64 3.12 12.82 -10.57
N VAL A 65 3.04 12.05 -11.66
CA VAL A 65 2.34 12.47 -12.88
C VAL A 65 0.83 12.48 -12.65
N PHE A 66 0.31 11.51 -11.90
CA PHE A 66 -1.12 11.37 -11.64
C PHE A 66 -1.63 12.19 -10.46
N VAL A 67 -0.77 12.47 -9.47
CA VAL A 67 -1.14 13.28 -8.29
C VAL A 67 -1.15 14.78 -8.58
N LYS A 68 -0.84 15.21 -9.81
CA LYS A 68 -0.67 16.62 -10.19
C LYS A 68 -1.96 17.44 -10.37
N LYS A 69 -3.05 17.12 -9.64
CA LYS A 69 -4.29 17.91 -9.69
C LYS A 69 -5.10 17.89 -8.39
N GLY A 70 -4.49 18.31 -7.29
CA GLY A 70 -5.20 18.49 -6.03
C GLY A 70 -4.28 18.86 -4.88
N ILE A 71 -3.92 20.15 -4.81
CA ILE A 71 -3.75 20.98 -3.60
C ILE A 71 -3.44 22.39 -4.18
N GLY A 72 -4.47 23.24 -4.29
CA GLY A 72 -4.28 24.68 -4.52
C GLY A 72 -4.53 25.25 -5.92
N ASP A 73 -5.33 24.60 -6.78
CA ASP A 73 -5.99 25.29 -7.91
C ASP A 73 -7.39 25.79 -7.49
#